data_AF-A0A838JVM5-F1
#
_entry.id   AF-A0A838JVM5-F1
#
_cell.length_a   1.000
_cell.length_b   1.000
_cell.length_c   1.000
_cell.angle_alpha   90.00
_cell.angle_beta   90.00
_cell.angle_gamma   90.00
#
_symmetry.space_group_name_H-M   'P 1'
#
loop_
_entity.id
_entity.type
_entity.pdbx_description
1 polymer ?
#
loop_
_entity_poly.entity_id
_entity_poly.type
_entity_poly.pdbx_seq_one_letter_code
_entity_poly.pdbx_strand_id
1 'polypeptide(L)'
;MFWRGGQETPEDGVEEGREEHAGPIRIERDAPRPATILRVAGELEERGGTILELFKEIESPLGRVVMPIHFRQDDEDFFVEVATEPWDGRRSNEAVDRAAIVRSSDYAGAGLEILSGYPVPPEVEFFFGRSPAALLQLDLARLTPDMPEVAAGLFREVGSDHWDVDLDYEPGYLPLVEELLIAVLEGDEGTPQLSDGLVAGLGCFLGETIRRNVTPPGAWRPPEEWGEGPVIEVGDFVLDPLGKARAFLEEGPSESLSFYAEYALQQFSAESENGVREPRRSQA
;
A
#
# COMPACT_ATOMS: atom_id res chain seq x y z
N MET A 1 13.51 -86.88 -10.52
CA MET A 1 12.93 -86.03 -9.45
C MET A 1 13.89 -84.87 -9.24
N PHE A 2 13.35 -83.66 -9.37
CA PHE A 2 13.96 -82.32 -9.50
C PHE A 2 15.43 -82.11 -9.12
N TRP A 3 16.17 -81.65 -10.12
CA TRP A 3 17.37 -80.82 -10.02
C TRP A 3 16.96 -79.38 -9.67
N ARG A 4 17.68 -78.74 -8.73
CA ARG A 4 17.56 -77.32 -8.38
C ARG A 4 18.87 -76.63 -8.81
N GLY A 5 18.79 -75.67 -9.72
CA GLY A 5 19.95 -74.90 -10.19
C GLY A 5 19.54 -73.53 -10.73
N GLY A 6 20.45 -72.56 -10.53
CA GLY A 6 20.53 -71.21 -11.14
C GLY A 6 19.65 -70.14 -10.47
N GLN A 7 20.20 -69.07 -9.83
CA GLN A 7 20.76 -67.82 -10.42
C GLN A 7 19.74 -67.11 -11.35
N GLU A 8 19.48 -65.81 -11.33
CA GLU A 8 19.95 -64.60 -10.64
C GLU A 8 19.00 -63.50 -11.18
N THR A 9 18.54 -62.54 -10.36
CA THR A 9 18.57 -61.08 -10.62
C THR A 9 17.71 -60.29 -9.61
N PRO A 10 18.09 -59.03 -9.32
CA PRO A 10 17.49 -58.22 -8.27
C PRO A 10 16.22 -57.55 -8.80
N GLU A 11 15.11 -57.65 -8.05
CA GLU A 11 14.02 -56.70 -8.24
C GLU A 11 14.39 -55.45 -7.45
N ASP A 12 15.04 -54.55 -8.18
CA ASP A 12 15.03 -53.11 -7.92
C ASP A 12 13.58 -52.73 -7.58
N GLY A 13 13.34 -52.46 -6.30
CA GLY A 13 12.17 -51.73 -5.88
C GLY A 13 12.23 -50.39 -6.58
N VAL A 14 11.36 -50.21 -7.55
CA VAL A 14 11.08 -48.93 -8.19
C VAL A 14 10.67 -47.99 -7.06
N GLU A 15 11.63 -47.20 -6.57
CA GLU A 15 11.32 -45.91 -5.98
C GLU A 15 10.51 -45.19 -7.06
N GLU A 16 9.18 -45.17 -6.89
CA GLU A 16 8.34 -44.19 -7.56
C GLU A 16 8.98 -42.85 -7.24
N GLY A 17 9.66 -42.30 -8.26
CA GLY A 17 10.34 -41.05 -8.16
C GLY A 17 9.37 -40.05 -7.56
N ARG A 18 9.70 -39.55 -6.37
CA ARG A 18 9.31 -38.20 -5.97
C ARG A 18 9.81 -37.33 -7.11
N GLU A 19 8.94 -37.05 -8.08
CA GLU A 19 9.17 -35.97 -9.03
C GLU A 19 9.45 -34.76 -8.14
N GLU A 20 10.68 -34.28 -8.17
CA GLU A 20 11.09 -33.09 -7.46
C GLU A 20 10.18 -31.95 -7.97
N HIS A 21 9.12 -31.63 -7.22
CA HIS A 21 8.20 -30.52 -7.45
C HIS A 21 8.92 -29.18 -7.17
N ALA A 22 10.07 -28.99 -7.79
CA ALA A 22 10.97 -27.85 -7.60
C ALA A 22 10.59 -26.63 -8.45
N GLY A 23 9.55 -26.73 -9.29
CA GLY A 23 9.05 -25.62 -10.10
C GLY A 23 7.93 -24.83 -9.41
N PRO A 24 7.65 -23.59 -9.84
CA PRO A 24 6.51 -22.81 -9.34
C PRO A 24 5.18 -23.53 -9.64
N ILE A 25 4.21 -23.43 -8.72
CA ILE A 25 2.85 -23.96 -8.90
C ILE A 25 2.23 -23.26 -10.12
N ARG A 26 1.91 -24.02 -11.18
CA ARG A 26 1.32 -23.46 -12.40
C ARG A 26 -0.19 -23.44 -12.30
N ILE A 27 -0.79 -22.31 -12.67
CA ILE A 27 -2.25 -22.16 -12.76
C ILE A 27 -2.68 -22.22 -14.23
N GLU A 28 -3.66 -23.07 -14.52
CA GLU A 28 -4.26 -23.13 -15.85
C GLU A 28 -5.20 -21.93 -16.05
N ARG A 29 -5.09 -21.31 -17.22
CA ARG A 29 -5.92 -20.17 -17.64
C ARG A 29 -7.37 -20.60 -17.80
N ASP A 30 -8.28 -19.75 -17.34
CA ASP A 30 -9.74 -19.93 -17.44
C ASP A 30 -10.25 -21.22 -16.79
N ALA A 31 -9.42 -21.92 -16.00
CA ALA A 31 -9.82 -23.11 -15.28
C ALA A 31 -10.85 -22.77 -14.18
N PRO A 32 -11.79 -23.68 -13.88
CA PRO A 32 -12.77 -23.45 -12.83
C PRO A 32 -12.10 -23.19 -11.48
N ARG A 33 -12.19 -21.95 -10.99
CA ARG A 33 -11.48 -21.49 -9.79
C ARG A 33 -11.64 -22.40 -8.56
N PRO A 34 -12.82 -22.93 -8.20
CA PRO A 34 -12.95 -23.84 -7.07
C PRO A 34 -12.12 -25.13 -7.21
N ALA A 35 -12.07 -25.72 -8.41
CA ALA A 35 -11.27 -26.91 -8.67
C ALA A 35 -9.77 -26.58 -8.62
N THR A 36 -9.38 -25.41 -9.15
CA THR A 36 -8.00 -24.93 -9.08
C THR A 36 -7.54 -24.71 -7.64
N ILE A 37 -8.37 -24.11 -6.77
CA ILE A 37 -8.04 -23.92 -5.35
C ILE A 37 -7.75 -25.25 -4.66
N LEU A 38 -8.61 -26.26 -4.86
CA LEU A 38 -8.40 -27.59 -4.26
C LEU A 38 -7.12 -28.26 -4.77
N ARG A 39 -6.82 -28.12 -6.06
CA ARG A 39 -5.57 -28.64 -6.65
C ARG A 39 -4.34 -27.95 -6.06
N VAL A 40 -4.36 -26.62 -5.95
CA VAL A 40 -3.28 -25.83 -5.36
C VAL A 40 -3.07 -26.23 -3.90
N ALA A 41 -4.14 -26.39 -3.13
CA ALA A 41 -4.05 -26.83 -1.75
C ALA A 41 -3.35 -28.20 -1.61
N GLY A 42 -3.72 -29.17 -2.44
CA GLY A 42 -3.04 -30.48 -2.47
C GLY A 42 -1.56 -30.37 -2.86
N GLU A 43 -1.23 -29.54 -3.85
CA GLU A 43 0.17 -29.33 -4.27
C GLU A 43 1.01 -28.63 -3.18
N LEU A 44 0.42 -27.74 -2.37
CA LEU A 44 1.08 -27.14 -1.20
C LEU A 44 1.33 -28.19 -0.09
N GLU A 45 0.40 -29.11 0.15
CA GLU A 45 0.60 -30.21 1.11
C GLU A 45 1.70 -31.18 0.66
N GLU A 46 1.73 -31.53 -0.62
CA GLU A 46 2.79 -32.37 -1.20
C GLU A 46 4.19 -31.74 -1.06
N ARG A 47 4.26 -30.41 -1.04
CA ARG A 47 5.49 -29.64 -0.81
C ARG A 47 5.81 -29.43 0.69
N GLY A 48 5.05 -30.04 1.59
CA GLY A 48 5.29 -30.01 3.04
C GLY A 48 4.56 -28.89 3.80
N GLY A 49 3.73 -28.10 3.12
CA GLY A 49 2.82 -27.17 3.78
C GLY A 49 1.69 -27.90 4.51
N THR A 50 1.08 -27.24 5.49
CA THR A 50 -0.14 -27.73 6.17
C THR A 50 -1.28 -26.77 5.89
N ILE A 51 -2.34 -27.24 5.21
CA ILE A 51 -3.55 -26.43 5.02
C ILE A 51 -4.27 -26.31 6.35
N LEU A 52 -4.39 -25.08 6.85
CA LEU A 52 -5.09 -24.78 8.09
C LEU A 52 -6.59 -24.60 7.85
N GLU A 53 -6.94 -23.86 6.79
CA GLU A 53 -8.33 -23.56 6.44
C GLU A 53 -8.45 -23.23 4.95
N LEU A 54 -9.50 -23.74 4.29
CA LEU A 54 -9.89 -23.29 2.96
C LEU A 54 -11.02 -22.27 3.09
N PHE A 55 -10.98 -21.24 2.25
CA PHE A 55 -11.93 -20.13 2.28
C PHE A 55 -11.96 -19.43 3.64
N LYS A 56 -10.77 -19.09 4.16
CA LYS A 56 -10.62 -18.40 5.44
C LYS A 56 -11.26 -17.03 5.36
N GLU A 57 -12.19 -16.78 6.26
CA GLU A 57 -12.74 -15.46 6.50
C GLU A 57 -11.83 -14.66 7.41
N ILE A 58 -11.51 -13.44 6.99
CA ILE A 58 -10.68 -12.49 7.73
C ILE A 58 -11.48 -11.20 7.88
N GLU A 59 -11.52 -10.70 9.11
CA GLU A 59 -12.14 -9.42 9.46
C GLU A 59 -11.07 -8.45 9.96
N SER A 60 -11.22 -7.19 9.62
CA SER A 60 -10.35 -6.09 10.03
C SER A 60 -11.14 -4.78 10.12
N PRO A 61 -10.56 -3.70 10.67
CA PRO A 61 -11.18 -2.37 10.62
C PRO A 61 -11.48 -1.90 9.19
N LEU A 62 -10.73 -2.38 8.20
CA LEU A 62 -10.97 -2.10 6.80
C LEU A 62 -12.12 -2.95 6.23
N GLY A 63 -12.46 -4.10 6.80
CA GLY A 63 -13.65 -4.83 6.40
C GLY A 63 -13.45 -6.33 6.45
N ARG A 64 -13.98 -7.04 5.45
CA ARG A 64 -13.97 -8.50 5.45
C ARG A 64 -13.63 -9.05 4.09
N VAL A 65 -12.79 -10.09 4.10
CA VAL A 65 -12.37 -10.83 2.91
C VAL A 65 -12.42 -12.33 3.17
N VAL A 66 -12.62 -13.09 2.10
CA VAL A 66 -12.40 -14.54 2.10
C VAL A 66 -11.15 -14.85 1.30
N MET A 67 -10.13 -15.35 1.99
CA MET A 67 -8.88 -15.83 1.38
C MET A 67 -9.03 -17.30 1.00
N PRO A 68 -8.74 -17.69 -0.26
CA PRO A 68 -8.97 -19.05 -0.73
C PRO A 68 -8.26 -20.14 0.08
N ILE A 69 -7.01 -19.89 0.48
CA ILE A 69 -6.19 -20.86 1.19
C ILE A 69 -5.46 -20.14 2.31
N HIS A 70 -5.56 -20.70 3.52
CA HIS A 70 -4.71 -20.38 4.66
C HIS A 70 -3.88 -21.62 4.97
N PHE A 71 -2.56 -21.50 4.88
CA PHE A 71 -1.65 -22.62 5.11
C PHE A 71 -0.45 -22.19 5.96
N ARG A 72 0.21 -23.19 6.54
CA ARG A 72 1.43 -23.00 7.33
C ARG A 72 2.59 -23.75 6.71
N GLN A 73 3.75 -23.10 6.63
CA GLN A 73 5.00 -23.69 6.19
C GLN A 73 6.13 -23.13 7.04
N ASP A 74 7.01 -24.02 7.52
CA ASP A 74 8.16 -23.65 8.37
C ASP A 74 7.79 -22.73 9.56
N ASP A 75 6.67 -23.05 10.24
CA ASP A 75 6.06 -22.29 11.34
C ASP A 75 5.57 -20.87 11.00
N GLU A 76 5.55 -20.48 9.72
CA GLU A 76 4.98 -19.22 9.24
C GLU A 76 3.60 -19.44 8.60
N ASP A 77 2.66 -18.52 8.88
CA ASP A 77 1.33 -18.52 8.27
C ASP A 77 1.35 -17.79 6.92
N PHE A 78 0.61 -18.33 5.95
CA PHE A 78 0.50 -17.79 4.60
C PHE A 78 -0.95 -17.82 4.11
N PHE A 79 -1.31 -16.81 3.33
CA PHE A 79 -2.55 -16.73 2.57
C PHE A 79 -2.27 -16.75 1.08
N VAL A 80 -3.01 -17.56 0.32
CA VAL A 80 -2.85 -17.67 -1.13
C VAL A 80 -4.12 -17.22 -1.84
N GLU A 81 -3.99 -16.22 -2.71
CA GLU A 81 -4.99 -15.86 -3.70
C GLU A 81 -4.77 -16.65 -4.99
N VAL A 82 -5.86 -17.15 -5.59
CA VAL A 82 -5.82 -17.94 -6.83
C VAL A 82 -6.62 -17.22 -7.91
N ALA A 83 -5.94 -16.74 -8.94
CA ALA A 83 -6.52 -16.01 -10.06
C ALA A 83 -6.44 -16.83 -11.35
N THR A 84 -7.57 -17.33 -11.85
CA THR A 84 -7.61 -18.12 -13.09
C THR A 84 -7.98 -17.32 -14.32
N GLU A 85 -8.51 -16.10 -14.15
CA GLU A 85 -9.05 -15.27 -15.22
C GLU A 85 -8.11 -14.07 -15.54
N PRO A 86 -8.27 -13.41 -16.70
CA PRO A 86 -7.44 -12.25 -17.07
C PRO A 86 -7.53 -11.10 -16.07
N TRP A 87 -6.48 -10.28 -15.98
CA TRP A 87 -6.48 -9.09 -15.15
C TRP A 87 -7.17 -7.91 -15.83
N ASP A 88 -7.94 -7.17 -15.05
CA ASP A 88 -8.48 -5.84 -15.38
C ASP A 88 -8.34 -4.94 -14.16
N GLY A 89 -8.56 -3.62 -14.32
CA GLY A 89 -8.37 -2.67 -13.22
C GLY A 89 -9.28 -2.95 -12.01
N ARG A 90 -10.47 -3.53 -12.24
CA ARG A 90 -11.35 -3.92 -11.14
C ARG A 90 -10.75 -5.07 -10.33
N ARG A 91 -10.22 -6.10 -11.00
CA ARG A 91 -9.60 -7.26 -10.34
C ARG A 91 -8.30 -6.90 -9.63
N SER A 92 -7.49 -6.03 -10.22
CA SER A 92 -6.31 -5.48 -9.55
C SER A 92 -6.72 -4.79 -8.25
N ASN A 93 -7.70 -3.88 -8.31
CA ASN A 93 -8.19 -3.16 -7.14
C ASN A 93 -8.80 -4.11 -6.09
N GLU A 94 -9.59 -5.10 -6.51
CA GLU A 94 -10.13 -6.11 -5.61
C GLU A 94 -9.00 -6.88 -4.93
N ALA A 95 -7.93 -7.28 -5.63
CA ALA A 95 -6.80 -7.98 -5.04
C ALA A 95 -6.02 -7.12 -4.03
N VAL A 96 -5.74 -5.86 -4.37
CA VAL A 96 -5.09 -4.90 -3.44
C VAL A 96 -5.94 -4.67 -2.20
N ASP A 97 -7.27 -4.57 -2.36
CA ASP A 97 -8.18 -4.43 -1.22
C ASP A 97 -8.14 -5.65 -0.28
N ARG A 98 -8.01 -6.86 -0.83
CA ARG A 98 -7.79 -8.07 -0.01
C ARG A 98 -6.50 -7.99 0.78
N ALA A 99 -5.41 -7.57 0.13
CA ALA A 99 -4.12 -7.41 0.78
C ALA A 99 -4.21 -6.41 1.95
N ALA A 100 -4.86 -5.27 1.74
CA ALA A 100 -5.07 -4.27 2.79
C ALA A 100 -5.89 -4.82 3.98
N ILE A 101 -6.97 -5.58 3.72
CA ILE A 101 -7.76 -6.21 4.78
C ILE A 101 -6.92 -7.23 5.57
N VAL A 102 -6.13 -8.06 4.90
CA VAL A 102 -5.26 -9.04 5.55
C VAL A 102 -4.21 -8.34 6.42
N ARG A 103 -3.56 -7.28 5.90
CA ARG A 103 -2.52 -6.53 6.61
C ARG A 103 -3.04 -5.77 7.83
N SER A 104 -4.29 -5.32 7.80
CA SER A 104 -4.95 -4.65 8.92
C SER A 104 -5.63 -5.59 9.92
N SER A 105 -5.44 -6.91 9.79
CA SER A 105 -6.06 -7.92 10.65
C SER A 105 -5.07 -8.55 11.65
N ASP A 106 -5.55 -9.49 12.48
CA ASP A 106 -4.71 -10.33 13.34
C ASP A 106 -3.65 -11.15 12.56
N TYR A 107 -3.78 -11.21 11.23
CA TYR A 107 -2.86 -11.87 10.31
C TYR A 107 -1.88 -10.92 9.61
N ALA A 108 -1.65 -9.72 10.14
CA ALA A 108 -0.78 -8.70 9.54
C ALA A 108 0.59 -9.25 9.11
N GLY A 109 1.18 -10.13 9.94
CA GLY A 109 2.47 -10.76 9.71
C GLY A 109 2.47 -11.98 8.77
N ALA A 110 1.31 -12.46 8.30
CA ALA A 110 1.23 -13.64 7.44
C ALA A 110 1.83 -13.39 6.05
N GLY A 111 2.31 -14.43 5.36
CA GLY A 111 2.73 -14.33 3.97
C GLY A 111 1.51 -14.12 3.09
N LEU A 112 1.64 -13.37 2.00
CA LEU A 112 0.56 -13.21 1.04
C LEU A 112 1.09 -13.57 -0.34
N GLU A 113 0.51 -14.60 -0.94
CA GLU A 113 0.92 -15.11 -2.24
C GLU A 113 -0.20 -14.97 -3.25
N ILE A 114 0.20 -14.77 -4.51
CA ILE A 114 -0.72 -14.77 -5.64
C ILE A 114 -0.28 -15.77 -6.69
N LEU A 115 -1.14 -16.76 -6.93
CA LEU A 115 -0.96 -17.73 -7.99
C LEU A 115 -1.93 -17.41 -9.12
N SER A 116 -1.40 -17.01 -10.27
CA SER A 116 -2.21 -16.58 -11.42
C SER A 116 -1.92 -17.39 -12.68
N GLY A 117 -2.98 -17.67 -13.46
CA GLY A 117 -2.86 -18.24 -14.81
C GLY A 117 -2.42 -17.20 -15.86
N TYR A 118 -2.52 -15.92 -15.52
CA TYR A 118 -2.12 -14.78 -16.34
C TYR A 118 -0.96 -14.04 -15.67
N PRO A 119 -0.14 -13.27 -16.43
CA PRO A 119 0.86 -12.41 -15.82
C PRO A 119 0.23 -11.49 -14.78
N VAL A 120 0.79 -11.51 -13.56
CA VAL A 120 0.31 -10.67 -12.47
C VAL A 120 0.67 -9.21 -12.78
N PRO A 121 -0.26 -8.25 -12.62
CA PRO A 121 0.03 -6.85 -12.80
C PRO A 121 1.07 -6.38 -11.77
N PRO A 122 2.02 -5.50 -12.14
CA PRO A 122 3.06 -5.02 -11.22
C PRO A 122 2.49 -4.40 -9.94
N GLU A 123 1.35 -3.72 -10.02
CA GLU A 123 0.69 -3.16 -8.83
C GLU A 123 0.24 -4.24 -7.85
N VAL A 124 -0.29 -5.36 -8.35
CA VAL A 124 -0.73 -6.47 -7.50
C VAL A 124 0.47 -7.19 -6.90
N GLU A 125 1.54 -7.41 -7.69
CA GLU A 125 2.78 -8.03 -7.20
C GLU A 125 3.42 -7.18 -6.08
N PHE A 126 3.49 -5.86 -6.28
CA PHE A 126 3.98 -4.92 -5.29
C PHE A 126 3.21 -5.02 -3.96
N PHE A 127 1.87 -4.92 -4.01
CA PHE A 127 1.04 -4.92 -2.81
C PHE A 127 0.89 -6.31 -2.15
N PHE A 128 1.16 -7.40 -2.85
CA PHE A 128 1.22 -8.72 -2.24
C PHE A 128 2.56 -8.98 -1.53
N GLY A 129 3.57 -8.16 -1.82
CA GLY A 129 4.86 -8.19 -1.15
C GLY A 129 4.82 -7.80 0.33
N ARG A 130 6.02 -7.69 0.90
CA ARG A 130 6.26 -7.24 2.29
C ARG A 130 7.26 -6.08 2.34
N SER A 131 7.42 -5.34 1.26
CA SER A 131 8.29 -4.18 1.31
C SER A 131 7.73 -3.11 2.25
N PRO A 132 8.57 -2.30 2.90
CA PRO A 132 8.11 -1.19 3.72
C PRO A 132 7.15 -0.26 2.98
N ALA A 133 7.41 0.01 1.69
CA ALA A 133 6.53 0.88 0.89
C ALA A 133 5.17 0.24 0.62
N ALA A 134 5.12 -1.05 0.30
CA ALA A 134 3.86 -1.75 0.11
C ALA A 134 3.02 -1.74 1.39
N LEU A 135 3.64 -2.02 2.54
CA LEU A 135 2.95 -2.03 3.83
C LEU A 135 2.40 -0.66 4.20
N LEU A 136 3.23 0.40 4.11
CA LEU A 136 2.80 1.77 4.35
C LEU A 136 1.61 2.17 3.48
N GLN A 137 1.67 1.85 2.19
CA GLN A 137 0.62 2.23 1.24
C GLN A 137 -0.66 1.39 1.40
N LEU A 138 -0.57 0.14 1.86
CA LEU A 138 -1.76 -0.67 2.16
C LEU A 138 -2.55 -0.14 3.34
N ASP A 139 -1.88 0.37 4.37
CA ASP A 139 -2.53 1.01 5.51
C ASP A 139 -3.25 2.31 5.11
N LEU A 140 -2.84 2.91 4.00
CA LEU A 140 -3.44 4.11 3.42
C LEU A 140 -4.38 3.80 2.24
N ALA A 141 -4.51 2.55 1.79
CA ALA A 141 -5.09 2.22 0.47
C ALA A 141 -6.55 2.70 0.27
N ARG A 142 -7.31 2.87 1.36
CA ARG A 142 -8.72 3.30 1.33
C ARG A 142 -8.93 4.76 1.67
N LEU A 143 -7.84 5.47 1.93
CA LEU A 143 -7.91 6.87 2.31
C LEU A 143 -8.32 7.70 1.09
N THR A 144 -9.39 8.49 1.25
CA THR A 144 -9.84 9.46 0.26
C THR A 144 -9.72 10.88 0.83
N PRO A 145 -9.57 11.90 -0.02
CA PRO A 145 -9.43 13.26 0.47
C PRO A 145 -10.77 13.92 0.80
N ASP A 146 -11.91 13.23 0.69
CA ASP A 146 -13.25 13.82 0.91
C ASP A 146 -13.43 14.41 2.32
N MET A 147 -12.66 13.90 3.29
CA MET A 147 -12.59 14.39 4.67
C MET A 147 -11.12 14.72 5.01
N PRO A 148 -10.59 15.87 4.57
CA PRO A 148 -9.15 16.17 4.62
C PRO A 148 -8.55 16.07 6.02
N GLU A 149 -9.25 16.53 7.06
CA GLU A 149 -8.75 16.47 8.42
C GLU A 149 -8.62 15.03 8.93
N VAL A 150 -9.52 14.14 8.53
CA VAL A 150 -9.47 12.71 8.88
C VAL A 150 -8.34 12.02 8.12
N ALA A 151 -8.23 12.29 6.82
CA ALA A 151 -7.14 11.82 5.97
C ALA A 151 -5.76 12.22 6.52
N ALA A 152 -5.60 13.50 6.88
CA ALA A 152 -4.37 14.01 7.48
C ALA A 152 -4.07 13.35 8.83
N GLY A 153 -5.10 13.08 9.64
CA GLY A 153 -4.99 12.39 10.92
C GLY A 153 -4.49 10.97 10.77
N LEU A 154 -5.11 10.21 9.86
CA LEU A 154 -4.73 8.82 9.57
C LEU A 154 -3.32 8.72 8.98
N PHE A 155 -2.95 9.59 8.04
CA PHE A 155 -1.57 9.61 7.53
C PHE A 155 -0.55 9.87 8.64
N ARG A 156 -0.82 10.85 9.51
CA ARG A 156 0.03 11.15 10.66
C ARG A 156 0.18 9.95 11.59
N GLU A 157 -0.92 9.27 11.92
CA GLU A 157 -0.92 8.08 12.79
C GLU A 157 -0.17 6.91 12.16
N VAL A 158 -0.51 6.54 10.91
CA VAL A 158 0.15 5.46 10.18
C VAL A 158 1.64 5.76 10.01
N GLY A 159 2.01 6.96 9.59
CA GLY A 159 3.41 7.36 9.45
C GLY A 159 4.16 7.31 10.79
N SER A 160 3.50 7.71 11.88
CA SER A 160 4.10 7.65 13.21
C SER A 160 4.42 6.22 13.64
N ASP A 161 3.49 5.30 13.40
CA ASP A 161 3.65 3.88 13.74
C ASP A 161 4.71 3.19 12.86
N HIS A 162 4.72 3.49 11.55
CA HIS A 162 5.70 2.90 10.62
C HIS A 162 7.13 3.36 10.87
N TRP A 163 7.30 4.62 11.28
CA TRP A 163 8.63 5.23 11.43
C TRP A 163 9.10 5.31 12.89
N ASP A 164 8.26 4.92 13.87
CA ASP A 164 8.51 5.05 15.31
C ASP A 164 8.85 6.52 15.70
N VAL A 165 8.04 7.46 15.18
CA VAL A 165 8.19 8.92 15.39
C VAL A 165 6.83 9.52 15.71
N ASP A 166 6.71 10.36 16.74
CA ASP A 166 5.46 11.09 17.03
C ASP A 166 5.31 12.31 16.10
N LEU A 167 4.72 12.10 14.92
CA LEU A 167 4.49 13.18 13.97
C LEU A 167 3.38 14.13 14.45
N ASP A 168 3.59 15.43 14.24
CA ASP A 168 2.58 16.47 14.41
C ASP A 168 2.56 17.41 13.20
N TYR A 169 1.59 18.32 13.17
CA TYR A 169 1.38 19.31 12.12
C TYR A 169 2.29 20.55 12.28
N GLU A 170 3.41 20.44 13.00
CA GLU A 170 4.41 21.50 13.01
C GLU A 170 5.20 21.47 11.69
N PRO A 171 5.45 22.61 11.03
CA PRO A 171 6.16 22.64 9.75
C PRO A 171 7.56 22.02 9.80
N GLY A 172 8.17 21.96 10.99
CA GLY A 172 9.46 21.32 11.22
C GLY A 172 9.49 19.81 11.00
N TYR A 173 8.35 19.13 10.92
CA TYR A 173 8.29 17.70 10.61
C TYR A 173 8.34 17.38 9.11
N LEU A 174 8.02 18.34 8.23
CA LEU A 174 7.97 18.09 6.79
C LEU A 174 9.31 17.57 6.22
N PRO A 175 10.50 18.11 6.59
CA PRO A 175 11.76 17.58 6.09
C PRO A 175 12.00 16.12 6.49
N LEU A 176 11.60 15.74 7.70
CA LEU A 176 11.70 14.37 8.19
C LEU A 176 10.74 13.45 7.42
N VAL A 177 9.51 13.89 7.18
CA VAL A 177 8.53 13.12 6.39
C VAL A 177 9.03 12.90 4.96
N GLU A 178 9.63 13.91 4.32
CA GLU A 178 10.24 13.76 3.00
C GLU A 178 11.37 12.72 3.00
N GLU A 179 12.30 12.80 3.96
CA GLU A 179 13.42 11.86 4.08
C GLU A 179 12.93 10.42 4.29
N LEU A 180 11.96 10.21 5.18
CA LEU A 180 11.40 8.90 5.48
C LEU A 180 10.64 8.31 4.29
N LEU A 181 9.85 9.13 3.57
CA LEU A 181 9.17 8.69 2.36
C LEU A 181 10.15 8.29 1.26
N ILE A 182 11.19 9.10 1.02
CA ILE A 182 12.23 8.77 0.03
C ILE A 182 12.90 7.46 0.40
N ALA A 183 13.33 7.30 1.66
CA ALA A 183 13.99 6.09 2.12
C ALA A 183 13.12 4.83 1.97
N VAL A 184 11.82 4.95 2.25
CA VAL A 184 10.86 3.84 2.10
C VAL A 184 10.61 3.51 0.63
N LEU A 185 10.45 4.53 -0.22
CA LEU A 185 10.11 4.37 -1.64
C LEU A 185 11.31 3.92 -2.50
N GLU A 186 12.52 4.38 -2.20
CA GLU A 186 13.76 3.95 -2.87
C GLU A 186 14.26 2.58 -2.39
N GLY A 187 13.75 2.09 -1.25
CA GLY A 187 14.11 0.79 -0.70
C GLY A 187 13.65 -0.40 -1.56
N ASP A 188 12.75 -0.17 -2.52
CA ASP A 188 12.21 -1.20 -3.41
C ASP A 188 12.95 -1.27 -4.76
N GLU A 189 13.15 -2.50 -5.26
CA GLU A 189 13.71 -2.73 -6.58
C GLU A 189 12.69 -2.33 -7.67
N GLY A 190 12.77 -1.07 -8.13
CA GLY A 190 11.94 -0.56 -9.21
C GLY A 190 11.37 0.82 -8.91
N THR A 191 10.49 1.32 -9.79
CA THR A 191 9.71 2.51 -9.49
C THR A 191 8.50 2.08 -8.65
N PRO A 192 8.38 2.55 -7.39
CA PRO A 192 7.29 2.15 -6.52
C PRO A 192 5.95 2.57 -7.12
N GLN A 193 4.97 1.67 -7.06
CA GLN A 193 3.60 1.98 -7.47
C GLN A 193 2.99 2.91 -6.42
N LEU A 194 2.50 4.07 -6.85
CA LEU A 194 1.90 5.06 -5.97
C LEU A 194 0.39 4.86 -5.91
N SER A 195 -0.12 4.66 -4.70
CA SER A 195 -1.56 4.62 -4.43
C SER A 195 -2.14 6.03 -4.28
N ASP A 196 -3.37 6.22 -4.73
CA ASP A 196 -4.10 7.47 -4.50
C ASP A 196 -4.29 7.75 -2.99
N GLY A 197 -4.34 6.72 -2.16
CA GLY A 197 -4.39 6.83 -0.71
C GLY A 197 -3.15 7.50 -0.10
N LEU A 198 -1.96 7.16 -0.61
CA LEU A 198 -0.71 7.83 -0.19
C LEU A 198 -0.72 9.31 -0.58
N VAL A 199 -1.12 9.63 -1.81
CA VAL A 199 -1.23 11.01 -2.31
C VAL A 199 -2.23 11.80 -1.45
N ALA A 200 -3.41 11.24 -1.21
CA ALA A 200 -4.45 11.87 -0.41
C ALA A 200 -4.00 12.08 1.04
N GLY A 201 -3.38 11.08 1.67
CA GLY A 201 -2.90 11.18 3.05
C GLY A 201 -1.83 12.23 3.22
N LEU A 202 -0.79 12.19 2.37
CA LEU A 202 0.32 13.13 2.39
C LEU A 202 -0.12 14.56 2.05
N GLY A 203 -0.96 14.72 1.03
CA GLY A 203 -1.51 16.03 0.64
C GLY A 203 -2.37 16.63 1.74
N CYS A 204 -3.24 15.83 2.38
CA CYS A 204 -4.03 16.31 3.50
C CYS A 204 -3.15 16.65 4.72
N PHE A 205 -2.09 15.87 4.99
CA PHE A 205 -1.13 16.17 6.05
C PHE A 205 -0.37 17.48 5.82
N LEU A 206 0.15 17.70 4.61
CA LEU A 206 0.74 18.97 4.20
C LEU A 206 -0.25 20.12 4.38
N GLY A 207 -1.49 19.87 3.96
CA GLY A 207 -2.54 20.86 4.06
C GLY A 207 -2.86 21.26 5.50
N GLU A 208 -3.08 20.30 6.39
CA GLU A 208 -3.28 20.57 7.81
C GLU A 208 -2.08 21.28 8.44
N THR A 209 -0.87 20.93 8.03
CA THR A 209 0.36 21.61 8.46
C THR A 209 0.33 23.09 8.10
N ILE A 210 0.01 23.46 6.85
CA ILE A 210 -0.08 24.87 6.45
C ILE A 210 -1.26 25.56 7.16
N ARG A 211 -2.45 24.95 7.08
CA ARG A 211 -3.72 25.53 7.56
C ARG A 211 -3.69 25.91 9.04
N ARG A 212 -3.01 25.09 9.87
CA ARG A 212 -2.89 25.31 11.32
C ARG A 212 -1.84 26.33 11.72
N ASN A 213 -0.86 26.57 10.84
CA ASN A 213 0.30 27.43 11.14
C ASN A 213 0.21 28.83 10.52
N VAL A 214 -0.96 29.22 10.02
CA VAL A 214 -1.28 30.58 9.55
C VAL A 214 -2.24 31.28 10.50
N THR A 215 -2.20 32.62 10.54
CA THR A 215 -3.11 33.44 11.36
C THR A 215 -3.80 34.49 10.48
N PRO A 216 -5.15 34.47 10.37
CA PRO A 216 -6.06 33.44 10.90
C PRO A 216 -5.81 32.06 10.26
N PRO A 217 -6.20 30.95 10.94
CA PRO A 217 -6.12 29.61 10.37
C PRO A 217 -6.84 29.52 9.02
N GLY A 218 -6.27 28.76 8.09
CA GLY A 218 -6.89 28.50 6.79
C GLY A 218 -8.15 27.63 6.88
N ALA A 219 -8.82 27.48 5.75
CA ALA A 219 -9.99 26.62 5.62
C ALA A 219 -9.85 25.66 4.44
N TRP A 220 -10.29 24.42 4.63
CA TRP A 220 -10.49 23.49 3.52
C TRP A 220 -11.69 23.92 2.68
N ARG A 221 -11.55 23.75 1.38
CA ARG A 221 -12.59 24.00 0.38
C ARG A 221 -12.75 22.78 -0.51
N PRO A 222 -13.95 22.58 -1.10
CA PRO A 222 -14.14 21.55 -2.11
C PRO A 222 -13.12 21.66 -3.25
N PRO A 223 -12.94 20.58 -4.04
CA PRO A 223 -12.03 20.60 -5.18
C PRO A 223 -12.35 21.71 -6.19
N GLU A 224 -11.31 22.31 -6.73
CA GLU A 224 -11.37 23.28 -7.83
C GLU A 224 -11.12 22.58 -9.18
N GLU A 225 -11.48 23.21 -10.30
CA GLU A 225 -11.33 22.62 -11.65
C GLU A 225 -9.87 22.36 -12.06
N TRP A 226 -8.91 22.97 -11.37
CA TRP A 226 -7.48 22.93 -11.68
C TRP A 226 -6.64 22.10 -10.71
N GLY A 227 -7.22 21.60 -9.62
CA GLY A 227 -6.48 20.89 -8.56
C GLY A 227 -6.75 19.39 -8.53
N GLU A 228 -5.92 18.66 -7.80
CA GLU A 228 -6.05 17.19 -7.62
C GLU A 228 -7.11 16.79 -6.58
N GLY A 229 -7.68 17.76 -5.86
CA GLY A 229 -8.72 17.51 -4.87
C GLY A 229 -9.00 18.75 -4.01
N PRO A 230 -9.42 18.59 -2.75
CA PRO A 230 -9.70 19.71 -1.85
C PRO A 230 -8.52 20.66 -1.73
N VAL A 231 -8.83 21.95 -1.71
CA VAL A 231 -7.84 23.03 -1.66
C VAL A 231 -7.89 23.73 -0.31
N ILE A 232 -6.83 24.46 0.03
CA ILE A 232 -6.78 25.31 1.21
C ILE A 232 -6.88 26.75 0.80
N GLU A 233 -7.84 27.45 1.41
CA GLU A 233 -7.99 28.90 1.32
C GLU A 233 -7.33 29.56 2.54
N VAL A 234 -6.37 30.45 2.29
CA VAL A 234 -5.73 31.30 3.30
C VAL A 234 -5.69 32.73 2.78
N GLY A 235 -6.53 33.60 3.33
CA GLY A 235 -6.67 34.97 2.81
C GLY A 235 -7.12 34.95 1.34
N ASP A 236 -6.34 35.60 0.46
CA ASP A 236 -6.62 35.65 -0.97
C ASP A 236 -5.94 34.52 -1.77
N PHE A 237 -5.28 33.56 -1.10
CA PHE A 237 -4.57 32.47 -1.75
C PHE A 237 -5.34 31.15 -1.63
N VAL A 238 -5.26 30.37 -2.71
CA VAL A 238 -5.76 29.00 -2.78
C VAL A 238 -4.60 28.07 -3.11
N LEU A 239 -4.41 27.06 -2.28
CA LEU A 239 -3.31 26.10 -2.34
C LEU A 239 -3.84 24.71 -2.69
N ASP A 240 -3.17 23.98 -3.58
CA ASP A 240 -3.44 22.57 -3.89
C ASP A 240 -2.37 21.67 -3.24
N PRO A 241 -2.59 21.23 -1.99
CA PRO A 241 -1.62 20.42 -1.30
C PRO A 241 -1.57 18.98 -1.82
N LEU A 242 -2.65 18.47 -2.45
CA LEU A 242 -2.68 17.14 -3.05
C LEU A 242 -1.86 17.10 -4.33
N GLY A 243 -2.02 18.11 -5.20
CA GLY A 243 -1.18 18.26 -6.39
C GLY A 243 0.29 18.38 -6.03
N LYS A 244 0.59 19.12 -4.95
CA LYS A 244 1.97 19.21 -4.47
C LYS A 244 2.50 17.86 -3.93
N ALA A 245 1.70 17.11 -3.19
CA ALA A 245 2.06 15.77 -2.71
C ALA A 245 2.31 14.79 -3.86
N ARG A 246 1.45 14.78 -4.88
CA ARG A 246 1.63 13.97 -6.09
C ARG A 246 2.95 14.32 -6.79
N ALA A 247 3.20 15.61 -7.01
CA ALA A 247 4.44 16.08 -7.64
C ALA A 247 5.69 15.64 -6.86
N PHE A 248 5.67 15.71 -5.52
CA PHE A 248 6.76 15.19 -4.68
C PHE A 248 6.97 13.68 -4.82
N LEU A 249 5.90 12.90 -4.83
CA LEU A 249 5.99 11.44 -4.93
C LEU A 249 6.49 10.99 -6.32
N GLU A 250 6.20 11.75 -7.37
CA GLU A 250 6.61 11.45 -8.75
C GLU A 250 8.02 11.98 -9.09
N GLU A 251 8.36 13.19 -8.64
CA GLU A 251 9.59 13.91 -9.04
C GLU A 251 10.61 14.07 -7.89
N GLY A 252 10.27 13.56 -6.70
CA GLY A 252 11.13 13.50 -5.54
C GLY A 252 11.51 14.89 -4.96
N PRO A 253 12.75 15.06 -4.46
CA PRO A 253 13.19 16.27 -3.76
C PRO A 253 13.07 17.58 -4.56
N SER A 254 13.00 17.49 -5.89
CA SER A 254 12.80 18.67 -6.74
C SER A 254 11.45 19.35 -6.47
N GLU A 255 10.48 18.58 -6.00
CA GLU A 255 9.14 19.01 -5.65
C GLU A 255 8.93 19.02 -4.12
N SER A 256 9.90 19.51 -3.36
CA SER A 256 9.84 19.56 -1.90
C SER A 256 8.55 20.20 -1.34
N LEU A 257 7.90 19.45 -0.46
CA LEU A 257 6.78 19.83 0.41
C LEU A 257 7.21 20.82 1.48
N SER A 258 8.38 20.60 2.09
CA SER A 258 8.95 21.46 3.13
C SER A 258 9.15 22.88 2.60
N PHE A 259 9.80 22.99 1.44
CA PHE A 259 10.00 24.28 0.77
C PHE A 259 8.67 24.94 0.41
N TYR A 260 7.71 24.17 -0.10
CA TYR A 260 6.39 24.68 -0.45
C TYR A 260 5.64 25.25 0.76
N ALA A 261 5.61 24.51 1.88
CA ALA A 261 4.97 24.97 3.10
C ALA A 261 5.67 26.20 3.69
N GLU A 262 7.01 26.21 3.75
CA GLU A 262 7.77 27.35 4.23
C GLU A 262 7.48 28.60 3.39
N TYR A 263 7.50 28.46 2.06
CA TYR A 263 7.19 29.55 1.15
C TYR A 263 5.78 30.09 1.39
N ALA A 264 4.78 29.22 1.49
CA ALA A 264 3.40 29.62 1.77
C ALA A 264 3.29 30.40 3.10
N LEU A 265 3.84 29.84 4.19
CA LEU A 265 3.82 30.47 5.52
C LEU A 265 4.53 31.84 5.54
N GLN A 266 5.63 31.99 4.81
CA GLN A 266 6.34 33.27 4.67
C GLN A 266 5.49 34.32 3.94
N GLN A 267 4.79 33.95 2.85
CA GLN A 267 3.92 34.88 2.13
C GLN A 267 2.79 35.40 3.03
N PHE A 268 2.14 34.52 3.81
CA PHE A 268 1.04 34.91 4.70
C PHE A 268 1.48 35.78 5.88
N SER A 269 2.70 35.56 6.38
CA SER A 269 3.29 36.40 7.43
C SER A 269 3.59 37.81 6.90
N ALA A 270 4.13 37.92 5.69
CA ALA A 270 4.49 39.21 5.08
C ALA A 270 3.27 40.07 4.71
N GLU A 271 2.15 39.47 4.29
CA GLU A 271 0.92 40.21 4.00
C GLU A 271 0.21 40.72 5.25
N SER A 272 0.22 39.92 6.32
CA SER A 272 -0.32 40.31 7.62
C SER A 272 0.38 41.57 8.16
N GLU A 273 1.69 41.71 7.91
CA GLU A 273 2.45 42.92 8.27
C GLU A 273 2.17 44.13 7.35
N ASN A 274 1.92 43.88 6.05
CA ASN A 274 1.64 44.94 5.09
C ASN A 274 0.21 45.49 5.17
N GLY A 275 -0.78 44.69 5.60
CA GLY A 275 -2.16 45.10 5.84
C GLY A 275 -2.37 46.03 7.04
N VAL A 276 -1.39 46.14 7.95
CA VAL A 276 -1.44 46.99 9.16
C VAL A 276 -1.00 48.45 8.88
N ARG A 277 -0.56 48.78 7.65
CA ARG A 277 -0.30 50.18 7.28
C ARG A 277 -1.62 50.91 6.98
N GLU A 278 -2.19 51.52 8.02
CA GLU A 278 -3.34 52.43 7.97
C GLU A 278 -3.28 53.46 6.81
N PRO A 279 -4.46 53.89 6.30
CA PRO A 279 -4.55 54.81 5.18
C PRO A 279 -3.93 56.15 5.58
N ARG A 280 -3.03 56.66 4.74
CA ARG A 280 -2.53 58.04 4.86
C ARG A 280 -3.74 58.98 4.95
N ARG A 281 -3.93 59.55 6.14
CA ARG A 281 -4.80 60.72 6.34
C ARG A 281 -4.44 61.76 5.29
N SER A 282 -5.37 61.99 4.37
CA SER A 282 -5.38 63.16 3.50
C SER A 282 -5.41 64.40 4.39
N GLN A 283 -4.28 65.13 4.43
CA GLN A 283 -4.29 66.50 4.93
C GLN A 283 -4.78 67.41 3.82
N ALA A 284 -5.64 68.34 4.25
CA ALA A 284 -6.35 69.36 3.51
C ALA A 284 -5.44 70.37 2.80
#